data_AF-A0A2V9P659-F1
#
_entry.id   AF-A0A2V9P659-F1
#
_cell.length_a   1.000
_cell.length_b   1.000
_cell.length_c   1.000
_cell.angle_alpha   90.00
_cell.angle_beta   90.00
_cell.angle_gamma   90.00
#
_symmetry.space_group_name_H-M   'P 1'
#
loop_
_entity.id
_entity.type
_entity.pdbx_description
1 polymer ?
#
loop_
_entity_poly.entity_id
_entity_poly.type
_entity_poly.pdbx_seq_one_letter_code
_entity_poly.pdbx_strand_id
1 'polypeptide(L)'
;EQLGETVDLIVMDVSFISATIVLPPVFAAAFPSEAADRAGRALIVLVKPQFEAGRENVGKGGIVRDPETQQQAVDRVRDAVTALGVTTSDVIESPIQGAEGNREFLLYARY
;
A
#
# COMPACT_ATOMS: atom_id res chain seq x y z
N GLU A 1 -7.94 -21.20 8.22
CA GLU A 1 -6.76 -22.07 8.31
C GLU A 1 -5.56 -21.18 8.63
N GLN A 2 -4.75 -21.51 9.64
CA GLN A 2 -3.52 -20.77 9.95
C GLN A 2 -2.36 -21.50 9.30
N LEU A 3 -1.50 -20.78 8.57
CA LEU A 3 -0.37 -21.36 7.83
C LEU A 3 0.75 -21.88 8.74
N GLY A 4 0.74 -21.52 10.03
CA GLY A 4 1.73 -21.97 11.01
C GLY A 4 3.11 -21.31 10.90
N GLU A 5 3.34 -20.52 9.86
CA GLU A 5 4.57 -19.78 9.60
C GLU A 5 4.28 -18.29 9.30
N THR A 6 5.25 -17.43 9.62
CA THR A 6 5.23 -16.01 9.28
C THR A 6 6.10 -15.76 8.05
N VAL A 7 5.89 -14.66 7.35
CA VAL A 7 6.69 -14.28 6.18
C VAL A 7 7.62 -13.12 6.48
N ASP A 8 8.69 -13.01 5.70
CA ASP A 8 9.65 -11.90 5.82
C ASP A 8 9.30 -10.71 4.92
N LEU A 9 8.51 -10.95 3.87
CA LEU A 9 8.11 -9.94 2.88
C LEU A 9 6.63 -10.08 2.55
N ILE A 10 5.91 -8.97 2.63
CA ILE A 10 4.57 -8.83 2.07
C ILE A 10 4.66 -7.96 0.83
N VAL A 11 4.05 -8.40 -0.27
CA VAL A 11 3.86 -7.58 -1.48
C VAL A 11 2.36 -7.51 -1.76
N MET A 12 1.82 -6.30 -1.88
CA MET A 12 0.39 -6.06 -2.10
C MET A 12 0.16 -5.33 -3.42
N ASP A 13 -0.54 -6.01 -4.32
CA ASP A 13 -1.15 -5.45 -5.52
C ASP A 13 -2.64 -5.81 -5.50
N VAL A 14 -3.47 -4.85 -5.07
CA VAL A 14 -4.93 -5.02 -4.94
C VAL A 14 -5.66 -4.02 -5.81
N SER A 15 -6.82 -4.42 -6.32
CA SER A 15 -7.66 -3.60 -7.19
C SER A 15 -9.08 -3.53 -6.64
N PHE A 16 -9.80 -2.44 -6.94
CA PHE A 16 -11.20 -2.20 -6.54
C PHE A 16 -11.44 -2.07 -5.03
N ILE A 17 -10.38 -2.00 -4.23
CA ILE A 17 -10.41 -1.80 -2.78
C ILE A 17 -9.24 -0.90 -2.38
N SER A 18 -9.46 -0.05 -1.38
CA SER A 18 -8.38 0.71 -0.78
C SER A 18 -7.42 -0.22 -0.04
N ALA A 19 -6.13 -0.08 -0.29
CA ALA A 19 -5.08 -0.83 0.38
C ALA A 19 -5.16 -0.63 1.90
N THR A 20 -5.59 0.53 2.38
CA THR A 20 -5.70 0.82 3.83
C THR A 20 -6.69 -0.08 4.56
N ILE A 21 -7.67 -0.65 3.84
CA ILE A 21 -8.64 -1.60 4.41
C ILE A 21 -8.02 -3.01 4.52
N VAL A 22 -7.21 -3.38 3.53
CA VAL A 22 -6.62 -4.72 3.41
C VAL A 22 -5.35 -4.86 4.25
N LEU A 23 -4.63 -3.76 4.45
CA LEU A 23 -3.32 -3.72 5.11
C LEU A 23 -3.35 -4.30 6.54
N PRO A 24 -4.27 -3.90 7.45
CA PRO A 24 -4.24 -4.41 8.82
C PRO A 24 -4.46 -5.93 8.94
N PRO A 25 -5.47 -6.56 8.30
CA PRO A 25 -5.66 -8.00 8.41
C PRO A 25 -4.53 -8.79 7.71
N VAL A 26 -3.98 -8.30 6.59
CA VAL A 26 -2.82 -8.95 5.95
C VAL A 26 -1.61 -8.90 6.86
N PHE A 27 -1.30 -7.74 7.43
CA PHE A 27 -0.19 -7.58 8.38
C PHE A 27 -0.33 -8.51 9.58
N ALA A 28 -1.51 -8.57 10.19
CA ALA A 28 -1.77 -9.41 11.36
C ALA A 28 -1.70 -10.92 11.05
N ALA A 29 -2.03 -11.33 9.83
CA ALA A 29 -1.95 -12.72 9.40
C ALA A 29 -0.52 -13.15 9.04
N ALA A 30 0.29 -12.23 8.52
CA ALA A 30 1.55 -12.53 7.87
C ALA A 30 2.77 -12.26 8.77
N PHE A 31 2.70 -11.27 9.66
CA PHE A 31 3.82 -10.86 10.53
C PHE A 31 3.59 -11.22 12.00
N PRO A 32 4.68 -11.42 12.78
CA PRO A 32 4.60 -11.58 14.23
C PRO A 32 3.89 -10.41 14.92
N SER A 33 3.17 -10.68 16.01
CA SER A 33 2.53 -9.66 16.85
C SER A 33 3.54 -8.80 17.61
N GLU A 34 4.67 -9.40 18.01
CA GLU A 34 5.73 -8.72 18.76
C GLU A 34 6.61 -7.88 17.83
N ALA A 35 6.83 -6.61 18.20
CA ALA A 35 7.62 -5.69 17.38
C ALA A 35 9.08 -6.12 17.24
N ALA A 36 9.66 -6.68 18.31
CA ALA A 36 11.04 -7.18 18.29
C ALA A 36 11.25 -8.28 17.25
N ASP A 37 10.24 -9.11 17.03
CA ASP A 37 10.30 -10.23 16.10
C ASP A 37 10.06 -9.80 14.65
N ARG A 38 9.68 -8.54 14.39
CA ARG A 38 9.49 -8.00 13.03
C ARG A 38 10.75 -7.43 12.40
N ALA A 39 11.84 -7.32 13.17
CA ALA A 39 13.10 -6.74 12.69
C ALA A 39 13.58 -7.42 11.40
N GLY A 40 13.89 -6.61 10.39
CA GLY A 40 14.39 -7.07 9.09
C GLY A 40 13.30 -7.45 8.09
N ARG A 41 12.02 -7.40 8.46
CA ARG A 41 10.91 -7.67 7.55
C ARG A 41 10.52 -6.44 6.76
N ALA A 42 9.86 -6.67 5.64
CA ALA A 42 9.50 -5.62 4.71
C ALA A 42 8.09 -5.77 4.12
N LEU A 43 7.54 -4.63 3.73
CA LEU A 43 6.25 -4.52 3.08
C LEU A 43 6.41 -3.66 1.82
N ILE A 44 5.84 -4.11 0.71
CA ILE A 44 5.72 -3.34 -0.53
C ILE A 44 4.24 -3.25 -0.89
N VAL A 45 3.73 -2.03 -1.05
CA VAL A 45 2.34 -1.79 -1.47
C VAL A 45 2.34 -1.01 -2.77
N LEU A 46 1.68 -1.54 -3.79
CA LEU A 46 1.37 -0.79 -5.00
C LEU A 46 0.16 0.11 -4.73
N VAL A 47 0.42 1.40 -4.52
CA VAL A 47 -0.60 2.43 -4.32
C VAL A 47 -1.22 2.79 -5.67
N LYS A 48 -2.53 2.65 -5.75
CA LYS A 48 -3.34 2.94 -6.93
C LYS A 48 -4.29 4.09 -6.64
N PRO A 49 -3.96 5.34 -7.00
CA PRO A 49 -4.75 6.52 -6.64
C PRO A 49 -6.24 6.39 -6.98
N GLN A 50 -6.59 5.73 -8.08
CA GLN A 50 -7.97 5.47 -8.52
C GLN A 50 -8.82 4.64 -7.54
N PHE A 51 -8.19 3.91 -6.62
CA PHE A 51 -8.87 3.14 -5.56
C PHE A 51 -8.76 3.78 -4.17
N GLU A 52 -7.95 4.83 -4.02
CA GLU A 52 -7.71 5.53 -2.75
C GLU A 52 -8.39 6.91 -2.68
N ALA A 53 -8.50 7.61 -3.81
CA ALA A 53 -8.89 9.02 -3.86
C ALA A 53 -10.39 9.31 -3.65
N GLY A 54 -11.24 8.29 -3.57
CA GLY A 54 -12.71 8.49 -3.56
C GLY A 54 -13.28 8.76 -4.96
N ARG A 55 -14.58 8.48 -5.15
CA ARG A 55 -15.22 8.48 -6.49
C ARG A 55 -15.24 9.87 -7.14
N GLU A 56 -15.33 10.92 -6.34
CA GLU A 56 -15.39 12.32 -6.74
C GLU A 56 -14.08 12.81 -7.39
N ASN A 57 -12.95 12.19 -7.05
CA ASN A 57 -11.63 12.56 -7.55
C ASN A 57 -11.17 11.69 -8.73
N VAL A 58 -12.00 10.75 -9.17
CA VAL A 58 -11.75 9.88 -10.33
C VAL A 58 -12.39 10.48 -11.57
N GLY A 59 -11.57 10.88 -12.54
CA GLY A 59 -12.02 11.48 -13.78
C GLY A 59 -12.65 10.52 -14.78
N LYS A 60 -13.00 11.02 -15.96
CA LYS A 60 -13.49 10.20 -17.08
C LYS A 60 -12.52 9.05 -17.38
N GLY A 61 -13.08 7.85 -17.52
CA GLY A 61 -12.34 6.63 -17.81
C GLY A 61 -11.52 6.11 -16.65
N GLY A 62 -11.90 6.37 -15.40
CA GLY A 62 -11.25 5.75 -14.23
C GLY A 62 -9.88 6.32 -13.86
N ILE A 63 -9.48 7.45 -14.44
CA ILE A 63 -8.11 7.97 -14.33
C ILE A 63 -8.04 9.14 -13.36
N VAL A 64 -7.10 9.06 -12.42
CA VAL A 64 -6.71 10.16 -11.53
C VAL A 64 -5.54 10.91 -12.15
N ARG A 65 -5.79 12.11 -12.66
CA ARG A 65 -4.78 12.95 -13.35
C ARG A 65 -4.16 14.01 -12.46
N ASP A 66 -4.89 14.47 -11.45
CA ASP A 66 -4.45 15.52 -10.57
C ASP A 66 -3.28 15.04 -9.69
N PRO A 67 -2.09 15.66 -9.77
CA PRO A 67 -0.93 15.26 -8.98
C PRO A 67 -1.15 15.38 -7.47
N GLU A 68 -1.95 16.36 -7.02
CA GLU A 68 -2.24 16.54 -5.60
C GLU A 68 -3.07 15.36 -5.07
N THR A 69 -4.11 14.97 -5.80
CA THR A 69 -4.91 13.77 -5.52
C THR A 69 -4.04 12.49 -5.51
N GLN A 70 -3.10 12.34 -6.45
CA GLN A 70 -2.16 11.21 -6.47
C GLN A 70 -1.29 11.19 -5.20
N GLN A 71 -0.77 12.35 -4.79
CA GLN A 71 0.04 12.47 -3.59
C GLN A 71 -0.76 12.17 -2.32
N GLN A 72 -2.00 12.67 -2.23
CA GLN A 72 -2.90 12.38 -1.11
C GLN A 72 -3.19 10.88 -0.98
N ALA A 73 -3.36 10.17 -2.10
CA ALA A 73 -3.51 8.72 -2.10
C ALA A 73 -2.27 8.00 -1.54
N VAL A 74 -1.07 8.44 -1.95
CA VAL A 74 0.20 7.92 -1.43
C VAL A 74 0.34 8.17 0.06
N ASP A 75 0.06 9.39 0.52
CA ASP A 75 0.18 9.78 1.92
C ASP A 75 -0.80 9.00 2.79
N ARG A 76 -2.04 8.81 2.32
CA ARG A 76 -3.05 7.99 3.02
C ARG A 76 -2.57 6.55 3.25
N VAL A 77 -1.96 5.92 2.25
CA VAL A 77 -1.43 4.56 2.40
C VAL A 77 -0.17 4.56 3.26
N ARG A 78 0.70 5.58 3.14
CA ARG A 78 1.88 5.75 3.99
C ARG A 78 1.49 5.89 5.46
N ASP A 79 0.45 6.64 5.78
CA ASP A 79 -0.05 6.80 7.14
C ASP A 79 -0.57 5.47 7.70
N ALA A 80 -1.33 4.72 6.90
CA ALA A 80 -1.82 3.40 7.29
C ALA A 80 -0.68 2.41 7.56
N VAL A 81 0.38 2.43 6.73
CA VAL A 81 1.60 1.64 6.93
C VAL A 81 2.38 2.11 8.15
N THR A 82 2.49 3.42 8.36
CA THR A 82 3.20 4.01 9.50
C THR A 82 2.52 3.64 10.82
N ALA A 83 1.20 3.60 10.85
CA ALA A 83 0.42 3.15 12.01
C ALA A 83 0.68 1.68 12.40
N LEU A 84 1.27 0.87 11.52
CA LEU A 84 1.69 -0.51 11.82
C LEU A 84 3.09 -0.61 12.46
N GLY A 85 3.76 0.51 12.70
CA GLY A 85 5.03 0.55 13.43
C GLY A 85 6.26 0.23 12.57
N VAL A 86 6.28 0.75 11.34
CA VAL A 86 7.49 0.71 10.49
C VAL A 86 8.61 1.55 11.09
N THR A 87 9.85 1.18 10.78
CA THR A 87 11.06 1.95 11.12
C THR A 87 11.39 2.96 10.03
N THR A 88 11.23 2.58 8.77
CA THR A 88 11.46 3.45 7.61
C THR A 88 10.47 3.17 6.49
N SER A 89 10.09 4.18 5.72
CA SER A 89 9.33 4.02 4.48
C SER A 89 9.86 4.93 3.38
N ASP A 90 9.69 4.51 2.13
CA ASP A 90 10.04 5.28 0.94
C ASP A 90 9.04 4.98 -0.18
N VAL A 91 8.94 5.86 -1.17
CA VAL A 91 8.00 5.73 -2.29
C VAL A 91 8.69 6.07 -3.60
N ILE A 92 8.46 5.24 -4.61
CA ILE A 92 8.82 5.52 -5.99
C ILE A 92 7.58 5.47 -6.89
N GLU A 93 7.64 6.13 -8.04
CA GLU A 93 6.67 5.89 -9.11
C GLU A 93 6.88 4.49 -9.70
N SER A 94 5.79 3.78 -9.98
CA SER A 94 5.82 2.50 -10.68
C SER A 94 6.38 2.69 -12.10
N PRO A 95 7.28 1.80 -12.57
CA PRO A 95 7.82 1.89 -13.93
C PRO A 95 6.78 1.60 -15.02
N ILE A 96 5.63 1.04 -14.63
CA ILE A 96 4.50 0.76 -15.51
C ILE A 96 3.27 1.52 -15.04
N GLN A 97 2.47 1.96 -16.01
CA GLN A 97 1.16 2.54 -15.73
C GLN A 97 0.15 1.43 -15.46
N GLY A 98 -0.77 1.70 -14.55
CA GLY A 98 -1.92 0.85 -14.29
C GLY A 98 -2.89 0.82 -15.45
N ALA A 99 -3.96 0.04 -15.28
CA ALA A 99 -5.05 -0.01 -16.25
C ALA A 99 -5.54 1.40 -16.58
N GLU A 100 -5.82 1.63 -17.87
CA GLU A 100 -6.34 2.90 -18.40
C GLU A 100 -5.35 4.09 -18.29
N GLY A 101 -4.08 3.85 -17.93
CA GLY A 101 -3.02 4.86 -17.90
C GLY A 101 -2.85 5.58 -16.56
N ASN A 102 -3.38 5.00 -15.47
CA ASN A 102 -3.16 5.55 -14.13
C ASN A 102 -1.67 5.47 -13.73
N ARG A 103 -1.16 6.55 -13.14
CA ARG A 103 0.14 6.53 -12.45
C ARG A 103 -0.04 5.82 -11.12
N GLU A 104 0.79 4.83 -10.87
CA GLU A 104 0.78 4.03 -9.64
C GLU A 104 2.13 4.18 -8.94
N PHE A 105 2.19 3.88 -7.65
CA PHE A 105 3.38 4.14 -6.82
C PHE A 105 3.72 2.92 -5.98
N LEU A 106 4.99 2.59 -5.87
CA LEU A 106 5.48 1.53 -4.99
C LEU A 106 5.90 2.15 -3.67
N LEU A 107 5.17 1.83 -2.60
CA LEU A 107 5.53 2.18 -1.24
C LEU A 107 6.29 1.01 -0.60
N TYR A 108 7.53 1.26 -0.23
CA TYR A 108 8.37 0.34 0.53
C TYR A 108 8.34 0.72 2.02
N ALA A 109 8.27 -0.28 2.88
CA ALA A 109 8.37 -0.14 4.32
C ALA A 109 9.24 -1.24 4.91
N ARG A 110 10.01 -0.89 5.93
CA ARG A 110 10.88 -1.80 6.69
C ARG A 110 10.60 -1.70 8.17
N TYR A 111 10.62 -2.85 8.83
CA TYR A 111 10.43 -3.02 10.27
C TYR A 111 11.77 -3.29 10.95
#